data_AF-X1V3S3-F1
#
_entry.id   AF-X1V3S3-F1
#
_cell.length_a   1.000
_cell.length_b   1.000
_cell.length_c   1.000
_cell.angle_alpha   90.00
_cell.angle_beta   90.00
_cell.angle_gamma   90.00
#
_symmetry.space_group_name_H-M   'P 1'
#
loop_
_entity.id
_entity.type
_entity.pdbx_description
1 polymer ?
#
loop_
_entity_poly.entity_id
_entity_poly.type
_entity_poly.pdbx_seq_one_letter_code
_entity_poly.pdbx_strand_id
1 'polypeptide(L)'
;MIQTTGMGLVRPGILGITIGTAGIVAMGLDKFHPNADGRLQIFCNNGPGTWHVMGVTLAAGDSYRWFRDALCEVEKEKARQMGQEVYQIMEEIASAAPAGSRGLIFLPYLIGERCPY
;
A
#
# COMPACT_ATOMS: atom_id res chain seq x y z
N MET A 1 0.50 13.50 -8.13
CA MET A 1 0.12 14.49 -9.15
C MET A 1 -1.06 14.04 -9.98
N ILE A 2 -0.90 13.57 -11.22
CA ILE A 2 -2.02 13.20 -12.11
C ILE A 2 -2.94 12.15 -11.47
N GLN A 3 -2.38 11.10 -10.88
CA GLN A 3 -3.15 10.07 -10.15
C GLN A 3 -3.99 10.68 -9.01
N THR A 4 -3.38 11.55 -8.20
CA THR A 4 -4.03 12.25 -7.07
C THR A 4 -5.23 13.07 -7.55
N THR A 5 -5.10 13.82 -8.65
CA THR A 5 -6.20 14.57 -9.26
C THR A 5 -7.26 13.67 -9.88
N GLY A 6 -6.85 12.59 -10.58
CA GLY A 6 -7.79 11.62 -11.17
C GLY A 6 -8.66 10.91 -10.13
N MET A 7 -8.15 10.74 -8.91
CA MET A 7 -8.89 10.22 -7.76
C MET A 7 -9.77 11.28 -7.05
N GLY A 8 -9.75 12.54 -7.50
CA GLY A 8 -10.49 13.64 -6.87
C GLY A 8 -9.85 14.17 -5.57
N LEU A 9 -8.59 13.83 -5.28
CA LEU A 9 -7.86 14.28 -4.08
C LEU A 9 -7.30 15.69 -4.29
N VAL A 10 -8.19 16.66 -4.44
CA VAL A 10 -7.86 18.05 -4.82
C VAL A 10 -7.95 19.04 -3.65
N ARG A 11 -8.40 18.58 -2.48
CA ARG A 11 -8.56 19.40 -1.27
C ARG A 11 -8.21 18.61 0.00
N PRO A 12 -7.87 19.30 1.10
CA PRO A 12 -7.65 18.67 2.39
C PRO A 12 -8.86 17.86 2.87
N GLY A 13 -8.58 16.85 3.70
CA GLY A 13 -9.59 16.05 4.40
C GLY A 13 -10.06 14.78 3.68
N ILE A 14 -9.57 14.53 2.45
CA ILE A 14 -9.85 13.28 1.73
C ILE A 14 -8.53 12.54 1.50
N LEU A 15 -8.44 11.32 2.02
CA LEU A 15 -7.34 10.40 1.75
C LEU A 15 -7.71 9.47 0.61
N GLY A 16 -6.78 9.30 -0.33
CA GLY A 16 -6.84 8.23 -1.31
C GLY A 16 -5.73 7.23 -1.05
N ILE A 17 -6.06 5.96 -1.25
CA ILE A 17 -5.12 4.85 -1.15
C ILE A 17 -5.05 4.18 -2.52
N THR A 18 -3.82 3.93 -2.98
CA THR A 18 -3.57 3.13 -4.18
C THR A 18 -2.65 2.00 -3.81
N ILE A 19 -3.07 0.77 -4.10
CA ILE A 19 -2.33 -0.44 -3.78
C ILE A 19 -2.00 -1.15 -5.09
N GLY A 20 -0.70 -1.25 -5.37
CA GLY A 20 -0.14 -2.09 -6.42
C GLY A 20 1.09 -2.81 -5.86
N THR A 21 2.16 -2.92 -6.64
CA THR A 21 3.47 -3.38 -6.15
C THR A 21 3.89 -2.58 -4.91
N ALA A 22 3.81 -1.25 -5.02
CA ALA A 22 3.93 -0.30 -3.91
C ALA A 22 2.54 0.18 -3.45
N GLY A 23 2.47 0.68 -2.22
CA GLY A 23 1.28 1.30 -1.64
C GLY A 23 1.49 2.80 -1.50
N ILE A 24 0.49 3.59 -1.90
CA ILE A 24 0.53 5.05 -1.78
C ILE A 24 -0.69 5.50 -0.99
N VAL A 25 -0.46 6.33 0.02
CA VAL A 25 -1.51 7.08 0.73
C VAL A 25 -1.29 8.55 0.43
N ALA A 26 -2.27 9.22 -0.16
CA ALA A 26 -2.12 10.60 -0.63
C ALA A 26 -3.32 11.48 -0.27
N MET A 27 -3.07 12.78 -0.18
CA MET A 27 -4.08 13.83 0.03
C MET A 27 -3.71 15.09 -0.75
N GLY A 28 -4.72 15.80 -1.25
CA GLY A 28 -4.55 17.16 -1.80
C GLY A 28 -4.50 18.21 -0.68
N LEU A 29 -3.68 19.23 -0.84
CA LEU A 29 -3.49 20.31 0.10
C LEU A 29 -3.76 21.66 -0.59
N ASP A 30 -4.26 22.62 0.19
CA ASP A 30 -4.54 24.00 -0.25
C ASP A 30 -3.33 24.94 -0.11
N LYS A 31 -2.30 24.51 0.61
CA LYS A 31 -1.03 25.22 0.78
C LYS A 31 0.10 24.25 1.14
N PHE A 32 1.33 24.75 1.09
CA PHE A 32 2.48 24.03 1.63
C PHE A 32 2.38 23.93 3.15
N HIS A 33 2.69 22.75 3.69
CA HIS A 33 2.84 22.51 5.11
C HIS A 33 4.28 22.05 5.41
N PRO A 34 4.94 22.59 6.45
CA PRO A 34 6.27 22.15 6.83
C PRO A 34 6.32 20.64 7.13
N ASN A 35 7.36 19.99 6.62
CA ASN A 35 7.65 18.57 6.82
C ASN A 35 9.00 18.44 7.53
N ALA A 36 9.02 18.82 8.81
CA ALA A 36 10.25 19.04 9.58
C ALA A 36 11.19 17.82 9.60
N ASP A 37 10.62 16.62 9.64
CA ASP A 37 11.38 15.36 9.67
C ASP A 37 11.54 14.70 8.29
N GLY A 38 11.05 15.35 7.21
CA GLY A 38 11.19 14.80 5.86
C GLY A 38 10.40 13.50 5.58
N ARG A 39 9.61 13.00 6.54
CA ARG A 39 9.01 11.65 6.47
C ARG A 39 7.99 11.48 5.35
N LEU A 40 7.31 12.56 4.97
CA LEU A 40 6.33 12.56 3.90
C LEU A 40 6.90 13.20 2.64
N GLN A 41 6.35 12.85 1.49
CA GLN A 41 6.71 13.51 0.24
C GLN A 41 5.66 14.60 -0.04
N ILE A 42 6.11 15.84 -0.24
CA ILE A 42 5.24 16.99 -0.53
C ILE A 42 5.68 17.64 -1.83
N PHE A 43 4.75 17.84 -2.75
CA PHE A 43 4.99 18.52 -4.02
C PHE A 43 3.85 19.50 -4.35
N CYS A 44 4.11 20.48 -5.22
CA CYS A 44 3.03 21.27 -5.85
C CYS A 44 2.08 20.31 -6.57
N ASN A 45 0.78 20.59 -6.60
CA ASN A 45 -0.24 19.80 -7.30
C ASN A 45 -0.61 20.43 -8.66
N ASN A 46 -1.48 19.79 -9.45
CA ASN A 46 -1.77 20.19 -10.83
C ASN A 46 -2.43 21.57 -10.97
N GLY A 47 -3.07 22.08 -9.91
CA GLY A 47 -3.70 23.40 -9.89
C GLY A 47 -2.77 24.49 -9.33
N PRO A 48 -2.87 25.75 -9.79
CA PRO A 48 -2.11 26.87 -9.22
C PRO A 48 -2.34 26.99 -7.72
N GLY A 49 -1.26 27.14 -6.95
CA GLY A 49 -1.32 27.26 -5.49
C GLY A 49 -1.72 26.00 -4.74
N THR A 50 -1.98 24.88 -5.44
CA THR A 50 -2.35 23.61 -4.82
C THR A 50 -1.13 22.75 -4.55
N TRP A 51 -1.23 21.88 -3.56
CA TRP A 51 -0.16 20.99 -3.11
C TRP A 51 -0.70 19.57 -2.95
N HIS A 52 0.17 18.59 -2.86
CA HIS A 52 -0.21 17.25 -2.45
C HIS A 52 0.86 16.65 -1.55
N VAL A 53 0.40 15.80 -0.64
CA VAL A 53 1.25 15.05 0.28
C VAL A 53 1.01 13.56 0.08
N MET A 54 2.07 12.77 0.21
CA MET A 54 1.97 11.33 0.12
C MET A 54 2.97 10.60 1.02
N GLY A 55 2.49 9.50 1.60
CA GLY A 55 3.31 8.43 2.15
C GLY A 55 3.33 7.26 1.17
N VAL A 56 4.48 6.60 1.05
CA VAL A 56 4.67 5.46 0.14
C VAL A 56 5.28 4.31 0.92
N THR A 57 4.68 3.14 0.81
CA THR A 57 5.33 1.87 1.17
C THR A 57 5.80 1.16 -0.09
N LEU A 58 7.07 0.76 -0.14
CA LEU A 58 7.67 0.20 -1.34
C LEU A 58 7.17 -1.20 -1.71
N ALA A 59 6.80 -2.01 -0.72
CA ALA A 59 6.40 -3.40 -0.90
C ALA A 59 5.00 -3.68 -0.33
N ALA A 60 3.97 -3.02 -0.85
CA ALA A 60 2.59 -3.32 -0.46
C ALA A 60 2.13 -4.66 -1.05
N GLY A 61 1.65 -4.65 -2.30
CA GLY A 61 1.25 -5.86 -3.00
C GLY A 61 2.43 -6.79 -3.29
N ASP A 62 3.65 -6.25 -3.38
CA ASP A 62 4.83 -7.08 -3.57
C ASP A 62 5.14 -7.96 -2.36
N SER A 63 4.82 -7.51 -1.14
CA SER A 63 4.90 -8.39 0.04
C SER A 63 3.95 -9.57 -0.05
N TYR A 64 2.75 -9.37 -0.62
CA TYR A 64 1.78 -10.43 -0.79
C TYR A 64 2.24 -11.44 -1.85
N ARG A 65 2.78 -10.93 -2.98
CA ARG A 65 3.43 -11.76 -4.01
C ARG A 65 4.62 -12.54 -3.45
N TRP A 66 5.51 -11.87 -2.74
CA TRP A 66 6.68 -12.49 -2.12
C TRP A 66 6.27 -13.59 -1.15
N PHE A 67 5.28 -13.35 -0.30
CA PHE A 67 4.80 -14.34 0.66
C PHE A 67 4.28 -15.59 -0.06
N ARG A 68 3.43 -15.40 -1.08
CA ARG A 68 2.97 -16.48 -1.96
C ARG A 68 4.17 -17.24 -2.55
N ASP A 69 5.13 -16.51 -3.11
CA ASP A 69 6.23 -17.10 -3.87
C ASP A 69 7.24 -17.85 -2.99
N ALA A 70 7.49 -17.36 -1.78
CA ALA A 70 8.49 -17.89 -0.87
C ALA A 70 7.95 -18.99 0.08
N LEU A 71 6.67 -18.94 0.46
CA LEU A 71 6.15 -19.74 1.58
C LEU A 71 4.91 -20.59 1.26
N CYS A 72 4.24 -20.37 0.12
CA CYS A 72 2.95 -21.00 -0.18
C CYS A 72 3.00 -22.10 -1.25
N GLU A 73 4.07 -22.91 -1.29
CA GLU A 73 4.19 -24.00 -2.28
C GLU A 73 3.06 -25.04 -2.16
N VAL A 74 2.60 -25.33 -0.95
CA VAL A 74 1.49 -26.27 -0.72
C VAL A 74 0.17 -25.70 -1.25
N GLU A 75 -0.09 -24.42 -1.00
CA GLU A 75 -1.29 -23.73 -1.48
C GLU A 75 -1.27 -23.57 -3.00
N LYS A 76 -0.10 -23.32 -3.61
CA LYS A 76 0.07 -23.29 -5.07
C LYS A 76 -0.30 -24.64 -5.70
N GLU A 77 0.18 -25.73 -5.12
CA GLU A 77 -0.14 -27.07 -5.62
C GLU A 77 -1.64 -27.40 -5.45
N LYS A 78 -2.21 -27.06 -4.29
CA LYS A 78 -3.65 -27.20 -4.05
C LYS A 78 -4.48 -26.40 -5.06
N ALA A 79 -4.09 -25.14 -5.31
CA ALA A 79 -4.73 -24.28 -6.30
C ALA A 79 -4.69 -24.90 -7.71
N ARG A 80 -3.56 -25.49 -8.10
CA ARG A 80 -3.39 -26.19 -9.38
C ARG A 80 -4.30 -27.40 -9.50
N GLN A 81 -4.44 -28.20 -8.44
CA GLN A 81 -5.32 -29.37 -8.42
C GLN A 81 -6.80 -28.99 -8.47
N MET A 82 -7.17 -27.88 -7.84
CA MET A 82 -8.55 -27.41 -7.76
C MET A 82 -8.96 -26.49 -8.92
N GLY A 83 -8.00 -26.06 -9.76
CA GLY A 83 -8.25 -25.10 -10.84
C GLY A 83 -8.64 -23.71 -10.32
N GLN A 84 -8.10 -23.31 -9.16
CA GLN A 84 -8.40 -22.03 -8.51
C GLN A 84 -7.18 -21.11 -8.51
N GLU A 85 -7.39 -19.83 -8.24
CA GLU A 85 -6.31 -18.88 -8.02
C GLU A 85 -5.71 -19.08 -6.62
N VAL A 86 -4.38 -19.18 -6.52
CA VAL A 86 -3.69 -19.41 -5.25
C VAL A 86 -3.99 -18.34 -4.20
N TYR A 87 -4.19 -17.08 -4.62
CA TYR A 87 -4.56 -16.00 -3.70
C TYR A 87 -5.93 -16.22 -3.04
N GLN A 88 -6.88 -16.88 -3.72
CA GLN A 88 -8.17 -17.21 -3.10
C GLN A 88 -8.00 -18.22 -1.97
N ILE A 89 -7.16 -19.24 -2.16
CA ILE A 89 -6.86 -20.22 -1.11
C ILE A 89 -6.15 -19.55 0.07
N MET A 90 -5.20 -18.65 -0.20
CA MET A 90 -4.51 -17.90 0.85
C MET A 90 -5.47 -17.01 1.65
N GLU A 91 -6.41 -16.33 0.97
CA GLU A 91 -7.44 -15.50 1.60
C GLU A 91 -8.41 -16.32 2.45
N GLU A 92 -8.83 -17.50 1.98
CA GLU A 92 -9.66 -18.42 2.75
C GLU A 92 -8.97 -18.84 4.04
N ILE A 93 -7.68 -19.20 3.99
CA ILE A 93 -6.90 -19.56 5.18
C ILE A 93 -6.77 -18.35 6.12
N ALA A 94 -6.45 -17.17 5.58
CA ALA A 94 -6.30 -15.95 6.35
C ALA A 94 -7.61 -15.52 7.02
N SER A 95 -8.76 -15.80 6.41
CA SER A 95 -10.09 -15.45 6.96
C SER A 95 -10.42 -16.15 8.28
N ALA A 96 -9.79 -17.30 8.54
CA ALA A 96 -9.93 -18.03 9.81
C ALA A 96 -9.07 -17.44 10.94
N ALA A 97 -8.14 -16.54 10.64
CA ALA A 97 -7.35 -15.86 11.65
C ALA A 97 -8.20 -14.81 12.39
N PRO A 98 -8.09 -14.69 13.72
CA PRO A 98 -8.77 -13.62 14.44
C PRO A 98 -8.17 -12.26 14.08
N ALA A 99 -8.96 -11.20 14.22
CA ALA A 99 -8.47 -9.83 14.07
C ALA A 99 -7.21 -9.60 14.94
N GLY A 100 -6.19 -8.97 14.35
CA GLY A 100 -4.88 -8.77 14.99
C GLY A 100 -3.94 -9.98 14.93
N SER A 101 -4.31 -11.07 14.25
CA SER A 101 -3.42 -12.20 13.93
C SER A 101 -2.65 -12.77 15.13
N ARG A 102 -3.30 -12.83 16.32
CA ARG A 102 -2.69 -13.27 17.59
C ARG A 102 -1.42 -12.48 17.98
N GLY A 103 -1.34 -11.22 17.58
CA GLY A 103 -0.21 -10.35 17.87
C GLY A 103 0.98 -10.49 16.91
N LEU A 104 0.84 -11.26 15.81
CA LEU A 104 1.87 -11.33 14.78
C LEU A 104 1.98 -9.98 14.06
N ILE A 105 3.19 -9.43 14.01
CA ILE A 105 3.50 -8.18 13.29
C ILE A 105 4.47 -8.50 12.17
N PHE A 106 4.15 -8.04 10.97
CA PHE A 106 5.02 -8.08 9.80
C PHE A 106 5.35 -6.65 9.37
N LEU A 107 6.64 -6.40 9.12
CA LEU A 107 7.14 -5.13 8.63
C LEU A 107 7.65 -5.32 7.19
N PRO A 108 7.01 -4.72 6.18
CA PRO A 108 7.24 -5.03 4.76
C PRO A 108 8.52 -4.38 4.18
N TYR A 109 9.66 -4.46 4.88
CA TYR A 109 10.95 -3.89 4.44
C TYR A 109 11.73 -4.79 3.48
N LEU A 110 11.04 -5.53 2.62
CA LEU A 110 11.67 -6.51 1.72
C LEU A 110 12.68 -5.87 0.76
N ILE A 111 12.46 -4.62 0.37
CA ILE A 111 13.33 -3.84 -0.52
C ILE A 111 13.73 -2.48 0.09
N GLY A 112 13.72 -2.38 1.43
CA GLY A 112 13.83 -1.11 2.14
C GLY A 112 12.53 -0.31 2.15
N GLU A 113 12.58 0.97 2.53
CA GLU A 113 11.40 1.85 2.60
C GLU A 113 11.74 3.30 2.29
N ARG A 114 10.77 4.06 1.79
CA ARG A 114 10.90 5.52 1.52
C ARG A 114 10.23 6.43 2.56
N CYS A 115 9.33 5.88 3.36
CA CYS A 115 8.56 6.61 4.38
C CYS A 115 8.05 5.60 5.42
N PRO A 116 8.14 5.86 6.74
CA PRO A 116 8.54 7.11 7.39
C PRO A 116 10.02 7.24 7.78
N TYR A 117 10.90 6.32 7.37
CA TYR A 117 12.32 6.30 7.73
C TYR A 117 13.19 7.01 6.70
#